data_AF-C6BBU2-F1
#
_entry.id   AF-C6BBU2-F1
#
_cell.length_a   1.000
_cell.length_b   1.000
_cell.length_c   1.000
_cell.angle_alpha   90.00
_cell.angle_beta   90.00
_cell.angle_gamma   90.00
#
_symmetry.space_group_name_H-M   'P 1'
#
loop_
_entity.id
_entity.type
_entity.pdbx_description
1 polymer ?
#
loop_
_entity_poly.entity_id
_entity_poly.type
_entity_poly.pdbx_seq_one_letter_code
_entity_poly.pdbx_strand_id
1 'polypeptide(L)'
;MRKRSAYRPRACGLPLVFGLSQSMKNDLQLTPLGTLEGFKEGTGTEHGAHTLAAAVNLAAVLSRDLTDHEKRIAAEGLEAVRGVFKRGNAAGKWGCSGDEYRAIGAALALGAELADSTNRRTVAAAIKTVFQEAGR
;
A
#
# COMPACT_ATOMS: atom_id res chain seq x y z
N MET A 1 39.08 -33.22 -12.51
CA MET A 1 39.22 -31.85 -11.95
C MET A 1 37.86 -31.17 -11.92
N ARG A 2 37.33 -30.81 -10.75
CA ARG A 2 36.01 -30.15 -10.62
C ARG A 2 36.19 -28.65 -10.93
N LYS A 3 35.54 -28.14 -11.99
CA LYS A 3 35.61 -26.71 -12.36
C LYS A 3 35.14 -25.86 -11.17
N ARG A 4 36.03 -24.99 -10.67
CA ARG A 4 35.67 -23.99 -9.65
C ARG A 4 34.68 -23.00 -10.27
N SER A 5 33.49 -22.89 -9.68
CA SER A 5 32.48 -21.91 -10.08
C SER A 5 33.07 -20.51 -9.99
N ALA A 6 33.02 -19.74 -11.09
CA ALA A 6 33.53 -18.38 -11.12
C ALA A 6 32.71 -17.50 -10.15
N TYR A 7 33.41 -16.74 -9.31
CA TYR A 7 32.78 -15.81 -8.37
C TYR A 7 31.94 -14.78 -9.15
N ARG A 8 30.63 -14.76 -8.88
CA ARG A 8 29.74 -13.70 -9.35
C ARG A 8 29.53 -12.74 -8.19
N PRO A 9 30.00 -11.48 -8.26
CA PRO A 9 29.70 -10.49 -7.24
C PRO A 9 28.18 -10.36 -7.15
N ARG A 10 27.64 -10.44 -5.92
CA ARG A 10 26.21 -10.15 -5.70
C ARG A 10 25.97 -8.72 -6.15
N ALA A 11 24.93 -8.50 -6.95
CA ALA A 11 24.53 -7.16 -7.37
C ALA A 11 24.41 -6.29 -6.10
N CYS A 12 25.35 -5.36 -5.93
CA CYS A 12 25.37 -4.43 -4.81
C CYS A 12 24.31 -3.37 -5.11
N GLY A 13 23.05 -3.72 -4.87
CA GLY A 13 22.00 -2.71 -4.74
C GLY A 13 22.33 -1.77 -3.59
N LEU A 14 21.81 -0.53 -3.65
CA LEU A 14 21.90 0.41 -2.55
C LEU A 14 21.52 -0.28 -1.23
N PRO A 15 22.32 -0.14 -0.16
CA PRO A 15 21.97 -0.65 1.16
C PRO A 15 20.53 -0.31 1.54
N LEU A 16 19.81 -1.27 2.13
CA LEU A 16 18.41 -1.13 2.58
C LEU A 16 18.20 -0.04 3.66
N VAL A 17 19.29 0.62 4.06
CA VAL A 17 19.32 1.73 5.03
C VAL A 17 19.00 3.07 4.37
N PHE A 18 19.11 3.18 3.04
CA PHE A 18 18.74 4.40 2.31
C PHE A 18 17.21 4.52 2.17
N GLY A 19 16.71 5.75 2.03
CA GLY A 19 15.30 6.03 1.75
C GLY A 19 14.82 5.50 0.39
N LEU A 20 13.51 5.52 0.15
CA LEU A 20 12.90 5.13 -1.13
C LEU A 20 13.45 6.00 -2.27
N SER A 21 13.57 5.43 -3.48
CA SER A 21 13.87 6.24 -4.67
C SER A 21 12.64 7.04 -5.05
N GLN A 22 12.83 8.15 -5.74
CA GLN A 22 11.72 8.98 -6.19
C GLN A 22 10.70 8.21 -7.02
N SER A 23 11.16 7.27 -7.87
CA SER A 23 10.26 6.37 -8.62
C SER A 23 9.37 5.54 -7.70
N MET A 24 9.95 4.90 -6.68
CA MET A 24 9.20 4.07 -5.73
C MET A 24 8.21 4.90 -4.91
N LYS A 25 8.58 6.13 -4.54
CA LYS A 25 7.68 7.07 -3.85
C LYS A 25 6.50 7.43 -4.75
N ASN A 26 6.78 7.80 -6.00
CA ASN A 26 5.75 8.12 -6.97
C ASN A 26 4.81 6.93 -7.20
N ASP A 27 5.32 5.71 -7.34
CA ASP A 27 4.50 4.52 -7.54
C ASP A 27 3.62 4.24 -6.30
N LEU A 28 4.16 4.42 -5.10
CA LEU A 28 3.42 4.22 -3.85
C LEU A 28 2.31 5.28 -3.64
N GLN A 29 2.50 6.48 -4.20
CA GLN A 29 1.61 7.63 -4.00
C GLN A 29 0.61 7.82 -5.13
N LEU A 30 1.10 7.96 -6.37
CA LEU A 30 0.32 8.34 -7.53
C LEU A 30 -0.56 7.21 -8.03
N THR A 31 -0.06 5.96 -8.04
CA THR A 31 -0.85 4.84 -8.55
C THR A 31 -2.12 4.64 -7.72
N PRO A 32 -2.09 4.51 -6.38
CA PRO A 32 -3.31 4.34 -5.59
C PRO A 32 -4.26 5.54 -5.68
N LEU A 33 -3.75 6.77 -5.70
CA LEU A 33 -4.57 7.98 -5.84
C LEU A 33 -5.30 8.02 -7.19
N GLY A 34 -4.60 7.77 -8.30
CA GLY A 34 -5.25 7.69 -9.61
C GLY A 34 -6.25 6.54 -9.71
N THR A 35 -6.01 5.44 -8.98
CA THR A 35 -7.00 4.36 -8.91
C THR A 35 -8.24 4.79 -8.12
N LEU A 36 -8.07 5.51 -7.02
CA LEU A 36 -9.17 6.03 -6.20
C LEU A 36 -10.05 7.01 -6.98
N GLU A 37 -9.45 7.86 -7.82
CA GLU A 37 -10.17 8.75 -8.73
C GLU A 37 -11.06 7.96 -9.69
N GLY A 38 -10.57 6.87 -10.28
CA GLY A 38 -11.39 5.98 -11.11
C GLY A 38 -12.57 5.35 -10.36
N PHE A 39 -12.41 5.04 -9.07
CA PHE A 39 -13.51 4.53 -8.23
C PHE A 39 -14.58 5.58 -7.95
N LYS A 40 -14.21 6.86 -7.90
CA LYS A 40 -15.13 8.00 -7.79
C LYS A 40 -15.90 8.24 -9.10
N GLU A 41 -15.23 8.06 -10.24
CA GLU A 41 -15.81 8.23 -11.57
C GLU A 41 -16.62 7.01 -12.06
N GLY A 42 -16.56 5.89 -11.34
CA GLY A 42 -17.25 4.65 -11.68
C GLY A 42 -16.53 3.81 -12.74
N THR A 43 -15.26 4.10 -13.03
CA THR A 43 -14.36 3.33 -13.90
C THR A 43 -13.48 2.36 -13.11
N GLY A 44 -13.78 2.15 -11.83
CA GLY A 44 -13.07 1.25 -10.96
C GLY A 44 -13.06 -0.19 -11.46
N THR A 45 -12.00 -0.91 -11.15
CA THR A 45 -11.80 -2.33 -11.51
C THR A 45 -11.45 -3.14 -10.27
N GLU A 46 -11.66 -4.45 -10.33
CA GLU A 46 -11.23 -5.37 -9.27
C GLU A 46 -9.72 -5.24 -8.99
N HIS A 47 -8.92 -5.17 -10.05
CA HIS A 47 -7.48 -4.94 -9.92
C HIS A 47 -7.19 -3.64 -9.15
N GLY A 48 -7.92 -2.58 -9.46
CA GLY A 48 -7.78 -1.32 -8.74
C GLY A 48 -8.21 -1.39 -7.27
N ALA A 49 -9.21 -2.20 -6.93
CA ALA A 49 -9.60 -2.42 -5.54
C ALA A 49 -8.47 -3.10 -4.76
N HIS A 50 -7.80 -4.09 -5.36
CA HIS A 50 -6.64 -4.73 -4.75
C HIS A 50 -5.46 -3.77 -4.58
N THR A 51 -5.23 -2.88 -5.54
CA THR A 51 -4.22 -1.81 -5.42
C THR A 51 -4.51 -0.90 -4.24
N LEU A 52 -5.76 -0.45 -4.08
CA LEU A 52 -6.20 0.36 -2.93
C LEU A 52 -6.04 -0.40 -1.61
N ALA A 53 -6.44 -1.67 -1.56
CA ALA A 53 -6.28 -2.50 -0.38
C ALA A 53 -4.81 -2.66 0.02
N ALA A 54 -3.92 -2.93 -0.93
CA ALA A 54 -2.49 -3.07 -0.65
C ALA A 54 -1.90 -1.79 -0.05
N ALA A 55 -2.24 -0.63 -0.62
CA ALA A 55 -1.75 0.66 -0.15
C ALA A 55 -2.29 1.03 1.24
N VAL A 56 -3.59 0.84 1.49
CA VAL A 56 -4.20 1.11 2.80
C VAL A 56 -3.71 0.12 3.87
N ASN A 57 -3.53 -1.16 3.53
CA ASN A 57 -2.92 -2.14 4.44
C ASN A 57 -1.49 -1.73 4.82
N LEU A 58 -0.70 -1.23 3.86
CA LEU A 58 0.64 -0.72 4.15
C LEU A 58 0.58 0.46 5.13
N ALA A 59 -0.32 1.42 4.92
CA ALA A 59 -0.54 2.54 5.84
C ALA A 59 -0.92 2.05 7.26
N ALA A 60 -1.78 1.05 7.36
CA ALA A 60 -2.17 0.45 8.63
C ALA A 60 -1.02 -0.26 9.36
N VAL A 61 -0.12 -0.93 8.63
CA VAL A 61 1.06 -1.55 9.24
C VAL A 61 2.09 -0.49 9.67
N LEU A 62 2.33 0.53 8.85
CA LEU A 62 3.27 1.60 9.18
C LEU A 62 2.80 2.46 10.36
N SER A 63 1.49 2.60 10.58
CA SER A 63 0.91 3.40 11.67
C SER A 63 0.78 2.68 13.02
N ARG A 64 1.13 1.38 13.11
CA ARG A 64 0.92 0.57 14.33
C ARG A 64 1.59 1.11 15.58
N ASP A 65 2.78 1.68 15.42
CA ASP A 65 3.61 2.18 16.52
C ASP A 65 3.46 3.70 16.72
N LEU A 66 2.52 4.34 16.01
CA LEU A 66 2.25 5.78 16.10
C LEU A 66 1.14 6.09 17.12
N THR A 67 0.58 7.30 17.07
CA THR A 67 -0.48 7.72 17.98
C THR A 67 -1.83 7.09 17.61
N ASP A 68 -2.79 7.19 18.52
CA ASP A 68 -4.14 6.68 18.27
C ASP A 68 -4.86 7.42 17.13
N HIS A 69 -4.42 8.64 16.81
CA HIS A 69 -4.98 9.41 15.71
C HIS A 69 -4.64 8.78 14.35
N GLU A 70 -3.36 8.48 14.07
CA GLU A 70 -2.96 7.88 12.80
C GLU A 70 -3.54 6.47 12.64
N LYS A 71 -3.59 5.70 13.74
CA LYS A 71 -4.23 4.37 13.73
C LYS A 71 -5.70 4.45 13.36
N ARG A 72 -6.43 5.47 13.85
CA ARG A 72 -7.83 5.68 13.52
C ARG A 72 -8.01 5.99 12.04
N ILE A 73 -7.21 6.89 11.48
CA ILE A 73 -7.23 7.21 10.04
C ILE A 73 -7.02 5.94 9.20
N ALA A 74 -6.02 5.14 9.55
CA ALA A 74 -5.75 3.90 8.82
C ALA A 74 -6.88 2.87 8.98
N ALA A 75 -7.47 2.73 10.16
CA ALA A 75 -8.59 1.84 10.42
C ALA A 75 -9.86 2.23 9.65
N GLU A 76 -10.19 3.53 9.61
CA GLU A 76 -11.30 4.06 8.82
C GLU A 76 -11.11 3.80 7.33
N GLY A 77 -9.88 3.98 6.82
CA GLY A 77 -9.53 3.60 5.46
C GLY A 77 -9.73 2.11 5.17
N LEU A 78 -9.31 1.24 6.09
CA LEU A 78 -9.49 -0.22 5.95
C LEU A 78 -10.97 -0.63 5.90
N GLU A 79 -11.80 -0.07 6.78
CA GLU A 79 -13.23 -0.32 6.77
C GLU A 79 -13.88 0.17 5.47
N ALA A 80 -13.47 1.33 4.97
CA ALA A 80 -13.95 1.84 3.68
C ALA A 80 -13.57 0.91 2.51
N VAL A 81 -12.32 0.41 2.47
CA VAL A 81 -11.91 -0.59 1.47
C VAL A 81 -12.74 -1.87 1.59
N ARG A 82 -13.00 -2.37 2.80
CA ARG A 82 -13.86 -3.55 3.01
C ARG A 82 -15.27 -3.33 2.47
N GLY A 83 -15.83 -2.13 2.64
CA GLY A 83 -17.11 -1.73 2.05
C GLY A 83 -17.11 -1.79 0.52
N VAL A 84 -16.04 -1.28 -0.10
CA VAL A 84 -15.82 -1.36 -1.55
C VAL A 84 -15.74 -2.81 -2.03
N PHE A 85 -14.97 -3.67 -1.36
CA PHE A 85 -14.88 -5.10 -1.71
C PHE A 85 -16.21 -5.83 -1.55
N LYS A 86 -16.94 -5.57 -0.46
CA LYS A 86 -18.25 -6.19 -0.22
C LYS A 86 -19.23 -5.86 -1.36
N ARG A 87 -19.25 -4.61 -1.83
CA ARG A 87 -20.09 -4.20 -2.98
C ARG A 87 -19.58 -4.75 -4.30
N GLY A 88 -18.27 -4.68 -4.55
CA GLY A 88 -17.64 -5.21 -5.76
C GLY A 88 -17.95 -6.69 -5.95
N ASN A 89 -17.80 -7.49 -4.89
CA ASN A 89 -18.09 -8.92 -4.93
C ASN A 89 -19.59 -9.24 -5.07
N ALA A 90 -20.47 -8.40 -4.52
CA ALA A 90 -21.92 -8.63 -4.58
C ALA A 90 -22.53 -8.20 -5.92
N ALA A 91 -22.08 -7.09 -6.50
CA ALA A 91 -22.72 -6.45 -7.66
C ALA A 91 -21.85 -6.42 -8.92
N GLY A 92 -20.59 -6.85 -8.85
CA GLY A 92 -19.62 -6.74 -9.94
C GLY A 92 -19.24 -5.30 -10.29
N LYS A 93 -19.60 -4.33 -9.44
CA LYS A 93 -19.38 -2.90 -9.66
C LYS A 93 -18.42 -2.36 -8.61
N TRP A 94 -17.31 -1.81 -9.10
CA TRP A 94 -16.21 -1.33 -8.29
C TRP A 94 -16.27 0.20 -8.21
N GLY A 95 -16.78 0.70 -7.08
CA GLY A 95 -16.91 2.13 -6.82
C GLY A 95 -17.02 2.42 -5.33
N CYS A 96 -16.80 3.68 -4.98
CA CYS A 96 -16.85 4.15 -3.59
C CYS A 96 -17.91 5.24 -3.42
N SER A 97 -18.52 5.29 -2.24
CA SER A 97 -19.28 6.45 -1.78
C SER A 97 -18.35 7.63 -1.49
N GLY A 98 -18.91 8.83 -1.33
CA GLY A 98 -18.12 10.03 -0.99
C GLY A 98 -17.38 9.92 0.34
N ASP A 99 -17.98 9.24 1.33
CA ASP A 99 -17.35 9.06 2.65
C ASP A 99 -16.22 8.03 2.58
N GLU A 100 -16.42 6.92 1.85
CA GLU A 100 -15.35 5.96 1.61
C GLU A 100 -14.21 6.57 0.80
N TYR A 101 -14.51 7.40 -0.21
CA TYR A 101 -13.49 8.12 -0.97
C TYR A 101 -12.61 8.98 -0.06
N ARG A 102 -13.23 9.74 0.87
CA ARG A 102 -12.49 10.58 1.81
C ARG A 102 -11.65 9.77 2.79
N ALA A 103 -12.23 8.70 3.36
CA ALA A 103 -11.54 7.83 4.31
C ALA A 103 -10.34 7.11 3.67
N ILE A 104 -10.53 6.55 2.47
CA ILE A 104 -9.44 5.90 1.72
C ILE A 104 -8.38 6.93 1.35
N GLY A 105 -8.78 8.11 0.85
CA GLY A 105 -7.84 9.18 0.50
C GLY A 105 -6.99 9.65 1.68
N ALA A 106 -7.59 9.79 2.86
CA ALA A 106 -6.86 10.14 4.09
C ALA A 106 -5.85 9.05 4.50
N ALA A 107 -6.24 7.78 4.44
CA ALA A 107 -5.34 6.67 4.73
C ALA A 107 -4.19 6.54 3.72
N LEU A 108 -4.44 6.81 2.43
CA LEU A 108 -3.40 6.83 1.40
C LEU A 108 -2.40 7.98 1.63
N ALA A 109 -2.89 9.17 1.96
CA ALA A 109 -2.04 10.31 2.29
C ALA A 109 -1.15 10.03 3.52
N LEU A 110 -1.72 9.43 4.57
CA LEU A 110 -0.96 8.98 5.73
C LEU A 110 0.11 7.95 5.34
N GLY A 111 -0.25 6.93 4.57
CA GLY A 111 0.69 5.91 4.11
C GLY A 111 1.86 6.50 3.30
N ALA A 112 1.57 7.48 2.46
CA ALA A 112 2.55 8.22 1.68
C ALA A 112 3.55 9.00 2.56
N GLU A 113 3.05 9.70 3.57
CA GLU A 113 3.86 10.46 4.54
C GLU A 113 4.75 9.54 5.39
N LEU A 114 4.19 8.41 5.85
CA LEU A 114 4.94 7.41 6.62
C LEU A 114 6.00 6.69 5.78
N ALA A 115 5.72 6.42 4.51
CA ALA A 115 6.69 5.82 3.61
C ALA A 115 7.83 6.79 3.26
N ASP A 116 7.55 8.09 3.20
CA ASP A 116 8.56 9.12 2.93
C ASP A 116 9.49 9.36 4.11
N SER A 117 8.94 9.34 5.33
CA SER A 117 9.67 9.55 6.58
C SER A 117 10.42 8.32 7.10
N THR A 118 10.29 7.15 6.46
CA THR A 118 10.92 5.89 6.90
C THR A 118 11.95 5.33 5.90
N ASN A 119 12.80 4.43 6.39
CA ASN A 119 13.84 3.80 5.57
C ASN A 119 13.28 2.62 4.77
N ARG A 120 13.93 2.28 3.64
CA ARG A 120 13.53 1.14 2.77
C ARG A 120 13.35 -0.17 3.52
N ARG A 121 14.20 -0.44 4.52
CA ARG A 121 14.07 -1.64 5.37
C ARG A 121 12.73 -1.71 6.11
N THR A 122 12.25 -0.59 6.64
CA THR A 122 10.99 -0.51 7.39
C THR A 122 9.82 -0.73 6.46
N VAL A 123 9.81 -0.07 5.30
CA VAL A 123 8.77 -0.26 4.27
C VAL A 123 8.76 -1.71 3.77
N ALA A 124 9.92 -2.30 3.49
CA ALA A 124 10.02 -3.70 3.08
C ALA A 124 9.52 -4.69 4.16
N ALA A 125 9.84 -4.41 5.43
CA ALA A 125 9.32 -5.20 6.54
C ALA A 125 7.79 -5.06 6.67
N ALA A 126 7.25 -3.85 6.53
CA ALA A 126 5.82 -3.60 6.56
C ALA A 126 5.08 -4.32 5.43
N ILE A 127 5.59 -4.27 4.19
CA ILE A 127 5.06 -5.03 3.06
C ILE A 127 5.04 -6.53 3.37
N LYS A 128 6.13 -7.07 3.93
CA LYS A 128 6.19 -8.48 4.32
C LYS A 128 5.13 -8.83 5.37
N THR A 129 4.92 -7.97 6.37
CA THR A 129 3.87 -8.14 7.37
C THR A 129 2.48 -8.16 6.74
N VAL A 130 2.19 -7.26 5.79
CA VAL A 130 0.92 -7.25 5.05
C VAL A 130 0.69 -8.60 4.36
N PHE A 131 1.68 -9.14 3.64
CA PHE A 131 1.54 -10.44 2.98
C PHE A 131 1.38 -11.62 3.95
N GLN A 132 2.02 -11.56 5.12
CA GLN A 132 1.91 -12.61 6.14
C GLN A 132 0.53 -12.63 6.82
N GLU A 133 -0.06 -11.45 7.01
CA GLU A 133 -1.37 -11.33 7.65
C GLU A 133 -2.54 -11.47 6.67
N ALA A 134 -2.38 -11.01 5.43
CA ALA A 134 -3.40 -11.17 4.38
C ALA A 134 -3.51 -12.61 3.86
N GLY A 135 -2.49 -13.44 4.09
CA GLY A 135 -2.51 -14.88 3.75
C GLY A 135 -3.04 -15.80 4.86
N ARG A 136 -3.51 -15.23 5.97
CA ARG A 136 -4.22 -15.95 7.04
C ARG A 136 -5.71 -15.81 6.89
#